data_AF-A0A7C4I9E6-F1
#
_entry.id   AF-A0A7C4I9E6-F1
#
_cell.length_a   1.000
_cell.length_b   1.000
_cell.length_c   1.000
_cell.angle_alpha   90.00
_cell.angle_beta   90.00
_cell.angle_gamma   90.00
#
_symmetry.space_group_name_H-M   'P 1'
#
loop_
_entity.id
_entity.type
_entity.pdbx_description
1 polymer ?
#
loop_
_entity_poly.entity_id
_entity_poly.type
_entity_poly.pdbx_seq_one_letter_code
_entity_poly.pdbx_strand_id
1 'polypeptide(L)'
;MKFLHSISFLTFLFLLYSPALAQKGEFCLIYFTKVGCPYCAISDPIVLSKWLGEYPKLRIIEYLINDEENSQLFEKYAYTYPKVYPYVPQLIISQENVAIGLDQVVKVEKLINESEFNPCLLLEGQVNFSNLDLGLLPAHPKVWVGNKLILPGSSRLNSTLILELIESPDPASYLDSLGIAYQRIEPEIIPISGGRGIKFEKALRIDDWVIEWNEYGAGKVVELSESSSEIQSYILLIFIILLGLALLSGVLQRKVLKKKAAPKK
;
A
#
# COMPACT_ATOMS: atom_id res chain seq x y z
N MET A 1 -66.95 -15.45 6.21
CA MET A 1 -66.17 -14.18 6.17
C MET A 1 -65.07 -14.04 7.25
N LYS A 2 -64.65 -15.10 7.96
CA LYS A 2 -63.56 -15.02 8.97
C LYS A 2 -62.16 -15.39 8.44
N PHE A 3 -62.08 -15.97 7.23
CA PHE A 3 -60.81 -16.44 6.64
C PHE A 3 -60.04 -15.35 5.88
N LEU A 4 -60.71 -14.32 5.36
CA LEU A 4 -60.05 -13.24 4.60
C LEU A 4 -59.26 -12.24 5.49
N HIS A 5 -59.62 -12.10 6.77
CA HIS A 5 -58.93 -11.17 7.67
C HIS A 5 -57.59 -11.72 8.19
N SER A 6 -57.40 -13.04 8.19
CA SER A 6 -56.17 -13.68 8.69
C SER A 6 -55.01 -13.59 7.67
N ILE A 7 -55.31 -13.54 6.37
CA ILE A 7 -54.29 -13.44 5.31
C ILE A 7 -53.75 -12.00 5.23
N SER A 8 -54.62 -11.00 5.44
CA SER A 8 -54.23 -9.58 5.41
C SER A 8 -53.27 -9.18 6.54
N PHE A 9 -53.30 -9.87 7.69
CA PHE A 9 -52.40 -9.59 8.81
C PHE A 9 -51.01 -10.23 8.59
N LEU A 10 -50.94 -11.37 7.90
CA LEU A 10 -49.69 -12.08 7.64
C LEU A 10 -48.82 -11.37 6.58
N THR A 11 -49.44 -10.74 5.57
CA THR A 11 -48.74 -9.94 4.56
C THR A 11 -48.19 -8.62 5.10
N PHE A 12 -48.81 -8.04 6.14
CA PHE A 12 -48.29 -6.82 6.77
C PHE A 12 -47.06 -7.09 7.65
N LEU A 13 -46.98 -8.29 8.25
CA LEU A 13 -45.84 -8.70 9.08
C LEU A 13 -44.56 -8.96 8.25
N PHE A 14 -44.70 -9.39 6.99
CA PHE A 14 -43.56 -9.62 6.10
C PHE A 14 -42.93 -8.32 5.55
N LEU A 15 -43.70 -7.23 5.46
CA LEU A 15 -43.18 -5.91 5.05
C LEU A 15 -42.34 -5.22 6.13
N LEU A 16 -42.46 -5.63 7.39
CA LEU A 16 -41.65 -5.14 8.51
C LEU A 16 -40.33 -5.90 8.70
N TYR A 17 -40.11 -6.97 7.93
CA TYR A 17 -38.89 -7.79 7.95
C TYR A 17 -37.99 -7.54 6.75
N SER A 18 -38.01 -6.32 6.19
CA SER A 18 -36.90 -5.90 5.33
C SER A 18 -35.68 -5.72 6.23
N PRO A 19 -34.62 -6.55 6.16
CA PRO A 19 -33.37 -6.17 6.78
C PRO A 19 -32.98 -4.85 6.11
N ALA A 20 -32.98 -3.76 6.86
CA ALA A 20 -32.25 -2.58 6.44
C ALA A 20 -30.83 -3.10 6.18
N LEU A 21 -30.42 -3.14 4.90
CA LEU A 21 -29.03 -3.33 4.54
C LEU A 21 -28.30 -2.16 5.20
N ALA A 22 -27.81 -2.39 6.41
CA ALA A 22 -26.92 -1.48 7.08
C ALA A 22 -25.72 -1.35 6.14
N GLN A 23 -25.66 -0.25 5.39
CA GLN A 23 -24.44 0.13 4.69
C GLN A 23 -23.38 0.19 5.78
N LYS A 24 -22.47 -0.77 5.75
CA LYS A 24 -21.35 -0.82 6.67
C LYS A 24 -20.57 0.45 6.41
N GLY A 25 -20.58 1.38 7.38
CA GLY A 25 -19.97 2.69 7.18
C GLY A 25 -18.50 2.53 6.78
N GLU A 26 -18.10 3.18 5.69
CA GLU A 26 -16.72 3.25 5.21
C GLU A 26 -16.02 4.48 5.80
N PHE A 27 -14.78 4.33 6.25
CA PHE A 27 -13.98 5.44 6.77
C PHE A 27 -12.80 5.69 5.84
N CYS A 28 -12.81 6.81 5.11
CA CYS A 28 -11.83 7.10 4.07
C CYS A 28 -10.75 8.09 4.53
N LEU A 29 -9.50 7.80 4.19
CA LEU A 29 -8.34 8.64 4.45
C LEU A 29 -7.58 8.91 3.15
N ILE A 30 -7.15 10.15 2.92
CA ILE A 30 -6.08 10.44 1.96
C ILE A 30 -4.76 10.50 2.73
N TYR A 31 -3.77 9.72 2.32
CA TYR A 31 -2.49 9.60 3.01
C TYR A 31 -1.33 10.05 2.13
N PHE A 32 -0.68 11.15 2.49
CA PHE A 32 0.57 11.57 1.85
C PHE A 32 1.77 11.10 2.69
N THR A 33 2.66 10.35 2.05
CA THR A 33 3.89 9.82 2.68
C THR A 33 5.08 9.87 1.73
N LYS A 34 6.27 9.51 2.23
CA LYS A 34 7.53 9.53 1.47
C LYS A 34 8.47 8.42 1.93
N VAL A 35 8.99 7.63 1.00
CA VAL A 35 10.09 6.68 1.26
C VAL A 35 11.35 7.49 1.57
N GLY A 36 12.01 7.15 2.68
CA GLY A 36 13.20 7.83 3.18
C GLY A 36 12.91 8.94 4.21
N CYS A 37 11.64 9.16 4.57
CA CYS A 37 11.24 10.06 5.65
C CYS A 37 11.29 9.33 7.02
N PRO A 38 12.10 9.78 8.00
CA PRO A 38 12.25 9.10 9.29
C PRO A 38 10.95 8.98 10.10
N TYR A 39 10.10 10.00 10.06
CA TYR A 39 8.79 9.99 10.73
C TYR A 39 7.78 9.08 10.02
N CYS A 40 7.87 9.00 8.70
CA CYS A 40 7.06 8.11 7.87
C CYS A 40 7.43 6.64 8.13
N ALA A 41 8.71 6.35 8.44
CA ALA A 41 9.14 5.01 8.80
C ALA A 41 8.40 4.47 10.03
N ILE A 42 7.94 5.34 10.93
CA ILE A 42 7.16 4.89 12.09
C ILE A 42 5.68 4.77 11.73
N SER A 43 5.14 5.71 10.95
CA SER A 43 3.70 5.77 10.65
C SER A 43 3.26 4.84 9.53
N ASP A 44 4.03 4.66 8.45
CA ASP A 44 3.69 3.79 7.32
C ASP A 44 3.26 2.36 7.74
N PRO A 45 4.01 1.60 8.56
CA PRO A 45 3.59 0.26 8.96
C PRO A 45 2.33 0.27 9.85
N ILE A 46 2.07 1.36 10.57
CA ILE A 46 0.86 1.51 11.39
C ILE A 46 -0.34 1.76 10.46
N VAL A 47 -0.22 2.74 9.57
CA VAL A 47 -1.30 3.19 8.69
C VAL A 47 -1.62 2.15 7.61
N LEU A 48 -0.60 1.61 6.94
CA LEU A 48 -0.74 0.76 5.75
C LEU A 48 -0.69 -0.75 6.03
N SER A 49 -0.57 -1.16 7.30
CA SER A 49 -0.63 -2.59 7.65
C SER A 49 -1.46 -2.81 8.92
N LYS A 50 -1.02 -2.27 10.07
CA LYS A 50 -1.72 -2.49 11.36
C LYS A 50 -3.19 -2.08 11.30
N TRP A 51 -3.48 -0.83 10.94
CA TRP A 51 -4.85 -0.31 10.94
C TRP A 51 -5.74 -0.99 9.90
N LEU A 52 -5.23 -1.31 8.72
CA LEU A 52 -6.01 -2.03 7.71
C LEU A 52 -6.40 -3.44 8.20
N GLY A 53 -5.57 -4.08 9.03
CA GLY A 53 -5.90 -5.34 9.68
C GLY A 53 -6.92 -5.20 10.83
N GLU A 54 -6.87 -4.08 11.57
CA GLU A 54 -7.70 -3.86 12.75
C GLU A 54 -9.07 -3.22 12.44
N TYR A 55 -9.17 -2.44 11.37
CA TYR A 55 -10.36 -1.65 11.02
C TYR A 55 -10.86 -1.99 9.60
N PRO A 56 -11.73 -3.01 9.43
CA PRO A 56 -12.22 -3.44 8.11
C PRO A 56 -12.99 -2.38 7.31
N LYS A 57 -13.49 -1.33 8.00
CA LYS A 57 -14.16 -0.18 7.36
C LYS A 57 -13.19 0.83 6.75
N LEU A 58 -11.91 0.74 7.09
CA LEU A 58 -10.91 1.71 6.68
C LEU A 58 -10.60 1.56 5.19
N ARG A 59 -10.53 2.69 4.51
CA ARG A 59 -10.13 2.84 3.11
C ARG A 59 -9.04 3.91 3.08
N ILE A 60 -7.91 3.64 2.43
CA ILE A 60 -6.81 4.60 2.35
C ILE A 60 -6.44 4.80 0.88
N ILE A 61 -6.42 6.06 0.46
CA ILE A 61 -5.84 6.47 -0.83
C ILE A 61 -4.48 7.08 -0.51
N GLU A 62 -3.42 6.31 -0.73
CA GLU A 62 -2.04 6.71 -0.48
C GLU A 62 -1.46 7.37 -1.72
N TYR A 63 -0.77 8.49 -1.52
CA TYR A 63 0.06 9.15 -2.51
C TYR A 63 1.49 9.24 -1.99
N LEU A 64 2.41 8.59 -2.70
CA LEU A 64 3.82 8.62 -2.39
C LEU A 64 4.47 9.82 -3.07
N ILE A 65 4.86 10.84 -2.30
CA ILE A 65 5.43 12.11 -2.84
C ILE A 65 6.90 11.99 -3.26
N ASN A 66 7.41 10.77 -3.44
CA ASN A 66 8.63 10.55 -4.21
C ASN A 66 8.35 10.69 -5.71
N ASP A 67 7.10 10.44 -6.13
CA ASP A 67 6.61 10.67 -7.48
C ASP A 67 6.29 12.17 -7.70
N GLU A 68 6.63 12.68 -8.87
CA GLU A 68 6.48 14.10 -9.19
C GLU A 68 5.01 14.50 -9.30
N GLU A 69 4.18 13.69 -9.97
CA GLU A 69 2.76 14.00 -10.13
C GLU A 69 2.02 13.95 -8.78
N ASN A 70 2.34 12.97 -7.93
CA ASN A 70 1.83 12.91 -6.56
C ASN A 70 2.26 14.11 -5.72
N SER A 71 3.48 14.61 -5.91
CA SER A 71 3.98 15.82 -5.23
C SER A 71 3.21 17.06 -5.67
N GLN A 72 3.01 17.24 -6.98
CA GLN A 72 2.20 18.32 -7.53
C GLN A 72 0.74 18.24 -7.07
N LEU A 73 0.18 17.02 -6.97
CA LEU A 73 -1.14 16.79 -6.41
C LEU A 73 -1.20 17.24 -4.94
N PHE A 74 -0.18 16.92 -4.15
CA PHE A 74 -0.11 17.33 -2.75
C PHE A 74 -0.10 18.86 -2.59
N GLU A 75 0.62 19.58 -3.45
CA GLU A 75 0.60 21.04 -3.50
C GLU A 75 -0.80 21.59 -3.83
N LYS A 76 -1.51 20.97 -4.79
CA LYS A 76 -2.90 21.34 -5.10
C LYS A 76 -3.84 21.13 -3.91
N TYR A 77 -3.65 20.05 -3.15
CA TYR A 77 -4.39 19.82 -1.91
C TYR A 77 -4.10 20.89 -0.86
N ALA A 78 -2.83 21.27 -0.65
CA ALA A 78 -2.44 22.34 0.26
C ALA A 78 -2.98 23.72 -0.15
N TYR A 79 -3.08 23.98 -1.46
CA TYR A 79 -3.71 25.19 -1.98
C TYR A 79 -5.23 25.20 -1.78
N THR A 80 -5.88 24.05 -1.98
CA THR A 80 -7.35 23.92 -1.95
C THR A 80 -7.90 23.88 -0.52
N TYR A 81 -7.20 23.21 0.39
CA TYR A 81 -7.62 23.01 1.77
C TYR A 81 -6.67 23.71 2.75
N PRO A 82 -7.10 24.79 3.42
CA PRO A 82 -6.22 25.63 4.26
C PRO A 82 -5.51 24.91 5.42
N LYS A 83 -6.01 23.74 5.83
CA LYS A 83 -5.41 22.93 6.91
C LYS A 83 -4.42 21.88 6.39
N VAL A 84 -4.30 21.72 5.08
CA VAL A 84 -3.33 20.83 4.45
C VAL A 84 -2.04 21.60 4.23
N TYR A 85 -0.92 21.01 4.61
CA TYR A 85 0.41 21.62 4.45
C TYR A 85 1.33 20.67 3.68
N PRO A 86 2.31 21.14 2.91
CA PRO A 86 3.23 20.27 2.18
C PRO A 86 4.28 19.62 3.11
N TYR A 87 3.83 18.79 4.05
CA TYR A 87 4.63 18.10 5.06
C TYR A 87 4.12 16.67 5.26
N VAL A 88 5.03 15.70 5.40
CA VAL A 88 4.69 14.26 5.56
C VAL A 88 5.29 13.69 6.86
N PRO A 89 4.67 12.67 7.47
CA PRO A 89 3.43 11.99 7.06
C PRO A 89 2.19 12.89 7.29
N GLN A 90 1.16 12.74 6.47
CA GLN A 90 -0.09 13.51 6.64
C GLN A 90 -1.33 12.75 6.19
N LEU A 91 -2.35 12.78 7.04
CA LEU A 91 -3.68 12.21 6.78
C LEU A 91 -4.71 13.33 6.64
N ILE A 92 -5.45 13.31 5.54
CA ILE A 92 -6.61 14.18 5.32
C ILE A 92 -7.85 13.34 5.59
N ILE A 93 -8.62 13.71 6.60
CA ILE A 93 -9.83 13.01 7.03
C ILE A 93 -11.07 13.78 6.60
N SER A 94 -11.05 15.11 6.80
CA SER A 94 -12.09 16.03 6.37
C SER A 94 -11.51 17.43 6.20
N GLN A 95 -12.31 18.40 5.72
CA GLN A 95 -11.85 19.78 5.56
C GLN A 95 -11.36 20.37 6.89
N GLU A 96 -11.98 19.96 7.99
CA GLU A 96 -11.67 20.48 9.33
C GLU A 96 -10.66 19.61 10.09
N ASN A 97 -10.42 18.38 9.62
CA ASN A 97 -9.60 17.40 10.34
C ASN A 97 -8.50 16.86 9.41
N VAL A 98 -7.29 17.35 9.66
CA VAL A 98 -6.06 16.95 9.00
C VAL A 98 -5.05 16.65 10.10
N ALA A 99 -4.40 15.49 10.03
CA ALA A 99 -3.37 15.09 10.97
C ALA A 99 -2.00 15.18 10.30
N ILE A 100 -1.13 16.02 10.85
CA ILE A 100 0.17 16.36 10.26
C ILE A 100 1.29 15.91 11.18
N GLY A 101 2.27 15.21 10.62
CA GLY A 101 3.40 14.68 11.38
C GLY A 101 3.04 13.46 12.21
N LEU A 102 4.08 12.79 12.70
CA LEU A 102 3.94 11.48 13.34
C LEU A 102 2.99 11.50 14.54
N ASP A 103 3.10 12.51 15.41
CA ASP A 103 2.38 12.59 16.68
C ASP A 103 0.87 12.78 16.50
N GLN A 104 0.44 13.46 15.44
CA GLN A 104 -0.97 13.60 15.10
C GLN A 104 -1.46 12.42 14.29
N VAL A 105 -0.67 11.96 13.30
CA VAL A 105 -1.03 10.82 12.44
C VAL A 105 -1.40 9.62 13.28
N VAL A 106 -0.55 9.18 14.22
CA VAL A 106 -0.85 7.98 15.03
C VAL A 106 -2.09 8.12 15.93
N LYS A 107 -2.52 9.36 16.26
CA LYS A 107 -3.71 9.60 17.09
C LYS A 107 -5.02 9.48 16.30
N VAL A 108 -4.97 9.45 14.97
CA VAL A 108 -6.15 9.25 14.10
C VAL A 108 -6.82 7.90 14.36
N GLU A 109 -6.10 6.91 14.88
CA GLU A 109 -6.66 5.63 15.34
C GLU A 109 -7.89 5.79 16.22
N LYS A 110 -7.87 6.76 17.14
CA LYS A 110 -9.01 7.05 18.02
C LYS A 110 -10.24 7.47 17.21
N LEU A 111 -10.05 8.33 16.20
CA LEU A 111 -11.13 8.80 15.34
C LEU A 111 -11.68 7.68 14.45
N ILE A 112 -10.82 6.82 13.93
CA ILE A 112 -11.22 5.62 13.16
C ILE A 112 -12.08 4.71 14.04
N ASN A 113 -11.70 4.52 15.31
CA ASN A 113 -12.47 3.69 16.23
C ASN A 113 -13.83 4.32 16.60
N GLU A 114 -13.87 5.63 16.86
CA GLU A 114 -15.07 6.34 17.32
C GLU A 114 -16.07 6.69 16.22
N SER A 115 -15.63 6.84 14.97
CA SER A 115 -16.49 7.29 13.85
C SER A 115 -16.95 6.12 13.00
N GLU A 116 -18.24 5.99 12.72
CA GLU A 116 -18.74 4.89 11.87
C GLU A 116 -18.39 5.08 10.39
N PHE A 117 -18.29 6.32 9.92
CA PHE A 117 -18.19 6.64 8.50
C PHE A 117 -17.59 8.04 8.27
N ASN A 118 -16.85 8.22 7.17
CA ASN A 118 -16.60 9.52 6.55
C ASN A 118 -16.35 9.38 5.03
N PRO A 119 -16.76 10.36 4.21
CA PRO A 119 -16.43 10.38 2.78
C PRO A 119 -14.93 10.67 2.57
N CYS A 120 -14.41 10.26 1.41
CA CYS A 120 -13.10 10.67 0.93
C CYS A 120 -13.13 12.16 0.58
N LEU A 121 -12.17 12.94 1.07
CA LEU A 121 -12.00 14.33 0.66
C LEU A 121 -11.05 14.42 -0.55
N LEU A 122 -11.63 14.48 -1.75
CA LEU A 122 -10.92 14.72 -3.02
C LEU A 122 -10.90 16.20 -3.37
N LEU A 123 -10.06 16.64 -4.30
CA LEU A 123 -9.97 18.05 -4.72
C LEU A 123 -11.33 18.60 -5.20
N GLU A 124 -12.15 17.75 -5.82
CA GLU A 124 -13.47 18.09 -6.34
C GLU A 124 -14.55 18.12 -5.24
N GLY A 125 -14.24 17.63 -4.04
CA GLY A 125 -15.14 17.60 -2.90
C GLY A 125 -15.19 16.24 -2.17
N GLN A 126 -16.24 16.07 -1.37
CA GLN A 126 -16.43 14.85 -0.59
C GLN A 126 -17.20 13.80 -1.40
N VAL A 127 -16.70 12.57 -1.43
CA VAL A 127 -17.35 11.44 -2.11
C VAL A 127 -17.27 10.18 -1.25
N ASN A 128 -18.35 9.40 -1.19
CA ASN A 128 -18.33 8.10 -0.52
C ASN A 128 -17.42 7.14 -1.29
N PHE A 129 -16.65 6.31 -0.60
CA PHE A 129 -15.71 5.39 -1.25
C PHE A 129 -16.41 4.42 -2.21
N SER A 130 -17.55 3.87 -1.83
CA SER A 130 -18.44 3.05 -2.68
C SER A 130 -18.99 3.76 -3.93
N ASN A 131 -18.90 5.09 -4.03
CA ASN A 131 -19.28 5.86 -5.22
C ASN A 131 -18.06 6.39 -5.99
N LEU A 132 -16.84 6.06 -5.54
CA LEU A 132 -15.62 6.57 -6.12
C LEU A 132 -15.25 5.79 -7.39
N ASP A 133 -14.97 6.53 -8.45
CA ASP A 133 -14.34 5.96 -9.64
C ASP A 133 -12.81 5.98 -9.47
N LEU A 134 -12.23 4.84 -9.07
CA LEU A 134 -10.79 4.73 -8.83
C LEU A 134 -9.96 5.03 -10.09
N GLY A 135 -10.53 4.86 -11.29
CA GLY A 135 -9.84 5.13 -12.56
C GLY A 135 -9.76 6.62 -12.90
N LEU A 136 -10.44 7.47 -12.12
CA LEU A 136 -10.41 8.93 -12.27
C LEU A 136 -9.59 9.62 -11.16
N LEU A 137 -9.01 8.86 -10.24
CA LEU A 137 -8.11 9.43 -9.25
C LEU A 137 -6.87 10.02 -9.94
N PRO A 138 -6.46 11.25 -9.59
CA PRO A 138 -5.33 11.91 -10.25
C PRO A 138 -4.00 11.30 -9.85
N ALA A 139 -2.98 11.46 -10.70
CA ALA A 139 -1.60 11.01 -10.48
C ALA A 139 -1.50 9.49 -10.28
N HIS A 140 -0.71 9.04 -9.29
CA HIS A 140 -0.36 7.63 -9.08
C HIS A 140 -0.75 7.16 -7.67
N PRO A 141 -2.06 7.02 -7.37
CA PRO A 141 -2.52 6.56 -6.07
C PRO A 141 -2.23 5.07 -5.86
N LYS A 142 -2.12 4.69 -4.59
CA LYS A 142 -2.31 3.31 -4.14
C LYS A 142 -3.55 3.24 -3.26
N VAL A 143 -4.48 2.34 -3.58
CA VAL A 143 -5.74 2.23 -2.85
C VAL A 143 -5.72 0.99 -1.98
N TRP A 144 -5.80 1.20 -0.67
CA TRP A 144 -5.69 0.15 0.33
C TRP A 144 -7.04 -0.11 0.98
N VAL A 145 -7.45 -1.38 0.99
CA VAL A 145 -8.73 -1.81 1.54
C VAL A 145 -8.56 -3.14 2.27
N GLY A 146 -8.46 -3.08 3.60
CA GLY A 146 -8.28 -4.25 4.46
C GLY A 146 -7.09 -5.12 4.04
N ASN A 147 -7.38 -6.30 3.50
CA ASN A 147 -6.40 -7.28 3.03
C ASN A 147 -5.98 -7.10 1.57
N LYS A 148 -6.38 -6.00 0.91
CA LYS A 148 -6.12 -5.75 -0.51
C LYS A 148 -5.42 -4.42 -0.75
N LEU A 149 -4.65 -4.41 -1.82
CA LEU A 149 -4.07 -3.25 -2.46
C LEU A 149 -4.46 -3.24 -3.93
N ILE A 150 -4.85 -2.06 -4.41
CA ILE A 150 -5.18 -1.80 -5.81
C ILE A 150 -4.22 -0.72 -6.30
N LEU A 151 -3.57 -1.01 -7.41
CA LEU A 151 -2.74 -0.08 -8.16
C LEU A 151 -3.51 0.25 -9.44
N PRO A 152 -4.17 1.42 -9.51
CA PRO A 152 -4.92 1.82 -10.68
C PRO A 152 -4.05 1.91 -11.93
N GLY A 153 -4.56 1.36 -13.03
CA GLY A 153 -4.00 1.53 -14.36
C GLY A 153 -4.60 2.73 -15.10
N SER A 154 -4.05 3.01 -16.27
CA SER A 154 -4.54 4.01 -17.22
C SER A 154 -5.74 3.53 -18.04
N SER A 155 -5.95 2.22 -18.16
CA SER A 155 -7.12 1.66 -18.85
C SER A 155 -8.41 1.93 -18.08
N ARG A 156 -9.51 2.17 -18.80
CA ARG A 156 -10.83 2.32 -18.19
C ARG A 156 -11.44 0.97 -17.88
N LEU A 157 -11.29 0.53 -16.63
CA LEU A 157 -12.11 -0.54 -16.07
C LEU A 157 -13.44 0.01 -15.57
N ASN A 158 -14.46 -0.85 -15.56
CA ASN A 158 -15.76 -0.51 -15.01
C ASN A 158 -15.65 -0.31 -13.49
N SER A 159 -16.07 0.85 -12.97
CA SER A 159 -15.93 1.19 -11.55
C SER A 159 -16.70 0.21 -10.64
N THR A 160 -17.86 -0.31 -11.08
CA THR A 160 -18.58 -1.35 -10.35
C THR A 160 -17.78 -2.64 -10.28
N LEU A 161 -17.14 -3.07 -11.37
CA LEU A 161 -16.27 -4.25 -11.36
C LEU A 161 -15.13 -4.10 -10.34
N ILE A 162 -14.49 -2.92 -10.30
CA ILE A 162 -13.40 -2.66 -9.36
C ILE A 162 -13.88 -2.70 -7.90
N LEU A 163 -15.02 -2.09 -7.59
CA LEU A 163 -15.58 -2.11 -6.24
C LEU A 163 -15.97 -3.53 -5.79
N GLU A 164 -16.54 -4.32 -6.69
CA GLU A 164 -16.85 -5.73 -6.40
C GLU A 164 -15.58 -6.58 -6.21
N LEU A 165 -14.51 -6.31 -6.98
CA LEU A 165 -13.20 -6.94 -6.76
C LEU A 165 -12.63 -6.61 -5.38
N ILE A 166 -12.77 -5.37 -4.93
CA ILE A 166 -12.35 -4.91 -3.61
C ILE A 166 -13.08 -5.66 -2.50
N GLU A 167 -14.39 -5.86 -2.64
CA GLU A 167 -15.21 -6.53 -1.63
C GLU A 167 -15.13 -8.07 -1.74
N SER A 168 -14.72 -8.61 -2.89
CA SER A 168 -14.60 -10.06 -3.09
C SER A 168 -13.53 -10.68 -2.16
N PRO A 169 -13.79 -11.82 -1.49
CA PRO A 169 -12.75 -12.49 -0.70
C PRO A 169 -11.58 -13.01 -1.56
N ASP A 170 -11.87 -13.43 -2.80
CA ASP A 170 -10.89 -13.88 -3.77
C ASP A 170 -11.17 -13.26 -5.16
N PRO A 171 -10.46 -12.17 -5.51
CA PRO A 171 -10.58 -11.49 -6.80
C PRO A 171 -10.48 -12.41 -8.02
N ALA A 172 -9.61 -13.43 -7.96
CA ALA A 172 -9.42 -14.34 -9.07
C ALA A 172 -10.67 -15.21 -9.32
N SER A 173 -11.21 -15.85 -8.28
CA SER A 173 -12.45 -16.63 -8.37
C SER A 173 -13.64 -15.78 -8.81
N TYR A 174 -13.70 -14.51 -8.37
CA TYR A 174 -14.74 -13.57 -8.80
C TYR A 174 -14.67 -13.31 -10.32
N LEU A 175 -13.48 -13.02 -10.87
CA LEU A 175 -13.30 -12.83 -12.32
C LEU A 175 -13.60 -14.10 -13.12
N ASP A 176 -13.17 -15.26 -12.63
CA ASP A 176 -13.47 -16.56 -13.25
C ASP A 176 -14.99 -16.77 -13.37
N SER A 177 -15.76 -16.39 -12.34
CA SER A 177 -17.23 -16.50 -12.34
C SER A 177 -17.92 -15.63 -13.39
N LEU A 178 -17.26 -14.54 -13.81
CA LEU A 178 -17.74 -13.62 -14.83
C LEU A 178 -17.18 -13.92 -16.23
N GLY A 179 -16.24 -14.87 -16.35
CA GLY A 179 -15.53 -15.15 -17.60
C GLY A 179 -14.62 -14.00 -18.06
N ILE A 180 -14.14 -13.16 -17.13
CA ILE A 180 -13.23 -12.05 -17.43
C ILE A 180 -11.79 -12.56 -17.40
N ALA A 181 -11.03 -12.29 -18.46
CA ALA A 181 -9.63 -12.69 -18.55
C ALA A 181 -8.74 -11.80 -17.66
N TYR A 182 -7.76 -12.42 -17.01
CA TYR A 182 -6.74 -11.76 -16.20
C TYR A 182 -5.43 -12.54 -16.26
N GLN A 183 -4.34 -11.92 -15.82
CA GLN A 183 -3.03 -12.54 -15.66
C GLN A 183 -2.72 -12.70 -14.17
N ARG A 184 -2.37 -13.91 -13.71
CA ARG A 184 -1.74 -14.08 -12.40
C ARG A 184 -0.29 -13.60 -12.48
N ILE A 185 0.12 -12.78 -11.53
CA ILE A 185 1.48 -12.25 -11.44
C ILE A 185 2.04 -12.49 -10.04
N GLU A 186 3.36 -12.40 -9.90
CA GLU A 186 3.98 -12.38 -8.58
C GLU A 186 3.70 -11.03 -7.89
N PRO A 187 3.31 -11.01 -6.60
CA PRO A 187 3.12 -9.78 -5.85
C PRO A 187 4.43 -8.98 -5.74
N GLU A 188 4.34 -7.67 -5.94
CA GLU A 188 5.45 -6.76 -5.74
C GLU A 188 5.61 -6.43 -4.25
N ILE A 189 6.83 -6.11 -3.83
CA ILE A 189 7.04 -5.57 -2.49
C ILE A 189 6.81 -4.05 -2.57
N ILE A 190 5.78 -3.58 -1.88
CA ILE A 190 5.40 -2.18 -1.90
C ILE A 190 6.30 -1.41 -0.93
N PRO A 191 7.21 -0.55 -1.42
CA PRO A 191 8.18 0.10 -0.55
C PRO A 191 7.50 1.10 0.39
N ILE A 192 7.90 1.07 1.66
CA ILE A 192 7.55 2.06 2.68
C ILE A 192 8.83 2.63 3.30
N SER A 193 8.72 3.69 4.10
CA SER A 193 9.91 4.31 4.68
C SER A 193 10.61 3.42 5.73
N GLY A 194 11.92 3.64 5.87
CA GLY A 194 12.78 2.93 6.82
C GLY A 194 13.27 1.57 6.33
N GLY A 195 13.57 1.43 5.03
CA GLY A 195 14.18 0.21 4.48
C GLY A 195 13.25 -1.00 4.48
N ARG A 196 11.93 -0.79 4.50
CA ARG A 196 10.93 -1.85 4.59
C ARG A 196 9.95 -1.78 3.43
N GLY A 197 9.18 -2.85 3.27
CA GLY A 197 8.09 -2.90 2.32
C GLY A 197 6.91 -3.68 2.89
N ILE A 198 5.81 -3.65 2.17
CA ILE A 198 4.62 -4.46 2.45
C ILE A 198 4.49 -5.47 1.34
N LYS A 199 4.35 -6.75 1.71
CA LYS A 199 4.21 -7.86 0.77
C LYS A 199 2.86 -8.55 0.93
N PHE A 200 2.22 -8.80 -0.20
CA PHE A 200 1.01 -9.62 -0.31
C PHE A 200 1.34 -11.03 -0.80
N GLU A 201 0.39 -11.95 -0.64
CA GLU A 201 0.53 -13.37 -0.98
C GLU A 201 0.11 -13.67 -2.42
N LYS A 202 -0.86 -12.92 -2.95
CA LYS A 202 -1.44 -13.13 -4.28
C LYS A 202 -1.54 -11.82 -5.02
N ALA A 203 -1.39 -11.89 -6.34
CA ALA A 203 -1.56 -10.76 -7.22
C ALA A 203 -2.14 -11.19 -8.57
N LEU A 204 -2.92 -10.31 -9.17
CA LEU A 204 -3.40 -10.45 -10.53
C LEU A 204 -3.37 -9.11 -11.25
N ARG A 205 -3.39 -9.17 -12.56
CA ARG A 205 -3.43 -8.03 -13.46
C ARG A 205 -4.60 -8.14 -14.42
N ILE A 206 -5.35 -7.04 -14.57
CA ILE A 206 -6.38 -6.86 -15.59
C ILE A 206 -5.98 -5.63 -16.39
N ASP A 207 -5.66 -5.81 -17.67
CA ASP A 207 -4.99 -4.78 -18.48
C ASP A 207 -3.73 -4.25 -17.78
N ASP A 208 -3.74 -3.00 -17.32
CA ASP A 208 -2.66 -2.37 -16.56
C ASP A 208 -2.98 -2.15 -15.07
N TRP A 209 -4.15 -2.61 -14.61
CA TRP A 209 -4.51 -2.59 -13.19
C TRP A 209 -3.89 -3.78 -12.48
N VAL A 210 -3.33 -3.54 -11.29
CA VAL A 210 -2.81 -4.60 -10.42
C VAL A 210 -3.62 -4.64 -9.13
N ILE A 211 -4.01 -5.86 -8.74
CA ILE A 211 -4.70 -6.12 -7.48
C ILE A 211 -3.87 -7.15 -6.73
N GLU A 212 -3.43 -6.79 -5.52
CA GLU A 212 -2.71 -7.66 -4.61
C GLU A 212 -3.53 -7.91 -3.34
N TRP A 213 -3.51 -9.14 -2.83
CA TRP A 213 -4.27 -9.48 -1.63
C TRP A 213 -3.70 -10.65 -0.85
N ASN A 214 -4.13 -10.74 0.40
CA ASN A 214 -3.98 -11.92 1.26
C ASN A 214 -5.33 -12.60 1.45
N GLU A 215 -5.36 -13.89 1.80
CA GLU A 215 -6.63 -14.51 2.23
C GLU A 215 -7.10 -13.93 3.57
N TYR A 216 -6.17 -13.66 4.48
CA TYR A 216 -6.44 -13.14 5.81
C TYR A 216 -5.42 -12.08 6.22
N GLY A 217 -5.91 -11.02 6.86
CA GLY A 217 -5.09 -9.93 7.39
C GLY A 217 -4.51 -8.99 6.32
N ALA A 218 -4.00 -7.84 6.77
CA ALA A 218 -3.33 -6.88 5.90
C ALA A 218 -1.99 -7.41 5.35
N GLY A 219 -1.41 -6.70 4.38
CA GLY A 219 -0.07 -7.00 3.86
C GLY A 219 0.98 -7.05 4.97
N LYS A 220 1.96 -7.96 4.84
CA LYS A 220 2.99 -8.20 5.86
C LYS A 220 4.15 -7.24 5.66
N VAL A 221 4.55 -6.55 6.74
CA VAL A 221 5.76 -5.71 6.72
C VAL A 221 7.00 -6.61 6.65
N VAL A 222 7.86 -6.37 5.67
CA VAL A 222 9.11 -7.08 5.42
C VAL A 222 10.27 -6.11 5.34
N GLU A 223 11.45 -6.53 5.76
CA GLU A 223 12.69 -5.78 5.52
C GLU A 223 13.05 -5.86 4.04
N LEU A 224 13.33 -4.72 3.42
CA LEU A 224 13.96 -4.70 2.11
C LEU A 224 15.43 -5.01 2.36
N SER A 225 15.88 -6.21 2.00
CA SER A 225 17.30 -6.49 2.00
C SER A 225 17.97 -5.46 1.08
N GLU A 226 18.70 -4.50 1.65
CA GLU A 226 19.70 -3.78 0.88
C GLU A 226 20.55 -4.86 0.21
N SER A 227 20.84 -4.71 -1.08
CA SER A 227 21.71 -5.59 -1.88
C SER A 227 23.16 -5.71 -1.33
N SER A 228 23.37 -5.33 -0.06
CA SER A 228 24.52 -5.53 0.79
C SER A 228 25.09 -6.95 0.72
N SER A 229 24.29 -8.01 0.50
CA SER A 229 24.83 -9.37 0.39
C SER A 229 25.66 -9.58 -0.89
N GLU A 230 25.25 -8.99 -2.01
CA GLU A 230 26.05 -9.05 -3.25
C GLU A 230 27.28 -8.17 -3.13
N ILE A 231 27.13 -6.95 -2.61
CA ILE A 231 28.24 -6.00 -2.42
C ILE A 231 29.28 -6.55 -1.43
N GLN A 232 28.85 -7.17 -0.32
CA GLN A 232 29.77 -7.84 0.62
C GLN A 232 30.51 -9.01 -0.03
N SER A 233 29.85 -9.77 -0.90
CA SER A 233 30.48 -10.86 -1.65
C SER A 233 31.56 -10.32 -2.60
N TYR A 234 31.29 -9.23 -3.32
CA TYR A 234 32.27 -8.59 -4.20
C TYR A 234 33.44 -7.96 -3.41
N ILE A 235 33.18 -7.31 -2.29
CA ILE A 235 34.23 -6.74 -1.42
C ILE A 235 35.14 -7.85 -0.88
N LEU A 236 34.56 -8.96 -0.43
CA LEU A 236 35.33 -10.11 0.05
C LEU A 236 36.19 -10.72 -1.06
N LEU A 237 35.65 -10.86 -2.28
CA LEU A 237 36.38 -11.35 -3.44
C LEU A 237 37.57 -10.43 -3.79
N ILE A 238 37.35 -9.11 -3.81
CA ILE A 238 38.41 -8.12 -4.05
C ILE A 238 39.51 -8.24 -3.00
N PHE A 239 39.14 -8.39 -1.72
CA PHE A 239 40.10 -8.52 -0.63
C PHE A 239 40.96 -9.79 -0.77
N ILE A 240 40.36 -10.92 -1.15
CA ILE A 240 41.07 -12.19 -1.41
C ILE A 240 42.08 -12.02 -2.56
N ILE A 241 41.68 -11.36 -3.65
CA ILE A 241 42.56 -11.10 -4.80
C ILE A 241 43.76 -10.25 -4.39
N LEU A 242 43.54 -9.17 -3.64
CA LEU A 242 44.61 -8.29 -3.17
C LEU A 242 45.59 -9.02 -2.24
N LEU A 243 45.09 -9.87 -1.34
CA LEU A 243 45.92 -10.71 -0.46
C LEU A 243 46.77 -11.70 -1.27
N GLY A 244 46.18 -12.34 -2.28
CA GLY A 244 46.92 -13.24 -3.18
C GLY A 244 48.06 -12.54 -3.91
N LEU A 245 47.81 -11.34 -4.44
CA LEU A 245 48.83 -10.51 -5.10
C LEU A 245 49.95 -10.07 -4.14
N ALA A 246 49.60 -9.70 -2.90
CA ALA A 246 50.58 -9.34 -1.88
C ALA A 246 51.49 -10.54 -1.51
N LEU A 247 50.93 -11.73 -1.37
CA LEU A 247 51.71 -12.95 -1.11
C LEU A 247 52.62 -13.31 -2.29
N LEU A 248 52.11 -13.23 -3.53
CA LEU A 248 52.90 -13.45 -4.75
C LEU A 248 54.07 -12.47 -4.88
N SER A 249 53.83 -11.18 -4.63
CA SER A 249 54.89 -10.16 -4.67
C SER A 249 55.94 -10.41 -3.59
N GLY A 250 55.55 -10.80 -2.37
CA GLY A 250 56.47 -11.18 -1.30
C GLY A 250 57.33 -12.41 -1.66
N VAL A 251 56.75 -13.42 -2.30
CA VAL A 251 57.49 -14.62 -2.77
C VAL A 251 58.48 -14.24 -3.88
N LEU A 252 58.09 -13.38 -4.83
CA LEU A 252 58.96 -12.91 -5.90
C LEU A 252 60.14 -12.09 -5.36
N GLN A 253 59.91 -11.17 -4.42
CA GLN A 253 60.97 -10.41 -3.76
C GLN A 253 61.96 -11.33 -3.04
N ARG A 254 61.49 -12.34 -2.32
CA ARG A 254 62.36 -13.35 -1.67
C ARG A 254 63.19 -14.15 -2.67
N LYS A 255 62.63 -14.53 -3.83
CA LYS A 255 63.37 -15.23 -4.90
C LYS A 255 64.45 -14.34 -5.51
N VAL A 256 64.16 -13.06 -5.76
CA VAL A 256 65.13 -12.10 -6.30
C VAL A 256 66.29 -11.87 -5.32
N LEU A 257 66.01 -11.73 -4.03
CA LEU A 257 67.03 -11.58 -2.99
C LEU A 257 67.93 -12.82 -2.87
N LYS A 258 67.36 -14.04 -2.92
CA LYS A 258 68.15 -15.29 -2.93
C LYS A 258 69.05 -15.41 -4.17
N LYS A 259 68.59 -14.94 -5.35
CA LYS A 259 69.37 -14.97 -6.59
C LYS A 259 70.53 -13.97 -6.57
N LYS A 260 70.38 -12.82 -5.89
CA LYS A 260 71.46 -11.84 -5.68
C LYS A 260 72.50 -12.27 -4.64
N ALA A 261 72.12 -13.12 -3.69
CA ALA A 261 73.01 -13.62 -2.63
C ALA A 261 73.85 -14.86 -3.04
N ALA A 262 73.67 -15.40 -4.24
CA ALA A 262 74.48 -16.51 -4.73
C ALA A 262 75.90 -16.00 -5.07
N PRO A 263 76.97 -16.59 -4.51
CA PRO A 263 78.34 -16.16 -4.80
C PRO A 263 78.66 -16.41 -6.27
N LYS A 264 79.21 -15.39 -6.94
CA LYS A 264 79.78 -15.52 -8.28
C LYS A 264 80.99 -16.48 -8.17
N LYS A 265 80.85 -17.67 -8.73
CA LYS A 265 82.00 -18.53 -9.04
C LYS A 265 82.71 -18.01 -10.27
#